data_AF-A0A965SZ36-F1
#
_entry.id   AF-A0A965SZ36-F1
#
_cell.length_a   1.000
_cell.length_b   1.000
_cell.length_c   1.000
_cell.angle_alpha   90.00
_cell.angle_beta   90.00
_cell.angle_gamma   90.00
#
_symmetry.space_group_name_H-M   'P 1'
#
loop_
_entity.id
_entity.type
_entity.pdbx_description
1 polymer ?
#
loop_
_entity_poly.entity_id
_entity_poly.type
_entity_poly.pdbx_seq_one_letter_code
_entity_poly.pdbx_strand_id
1 'polypeptide(L)'
;RFPGLHTHERALEAGDRVHGATVHFVSAGVDEGPIICQSEVPVLPTDTPSELAARVLKTEHQIYPLAVEWFIQGRLQITGNRVRVDPPELQYIPFP
;
A
#
# COMPACT_ATOMS: atom_id res chain seq x y z
N ARG A 1 -0.05 1.37 -8.10
CA ARG A 1 -0.39 1.90 -9.45
C ARG A 1 -0.98 3.28 -9.21
N PHE A 2 -0.62 4.30 -10.00
CA PHE A 2 -0.92 5.73 -9.78
C PHE A 2 0.00 6.44 -8.75
N PRO A 3 1.26 6.76 -9.12
CA PRO A 3 2.03 7.72 -8.34
C PRO A 3 1.37 9.10 -8.40
N GLY A 4 1.55 9.88 -7.33
CA GLY A 4 1.02 11.24 -7.19
C GLY A 4 -0.43 11.31 -6.71
N LEU A 5 -1.12 12.39 -7.05
CA LEU A 5 -2.44 12.73 -6.50
C LEU A 5 -3.60 12.03 -7.23
N HIS A 6 -4.79 12.09 -6.62
CA HIS A 6 -6.07 11.61 -7.19
C HIS A 6 -6.08 10.12 -7.54
N THR A 7 -5.40 9.30 -6.73
CA THR A 7 -5.23 7.86 -6.99
C THR A 7 -6.57 7.11 -7.06
N HIS A 8 -7.53 7.45 -6.19
CA HIS A 8 -8.84 6.81 -6.14
C HIS A 8 -9.71 7.15 -7.36
N GLU A 9 -9.75 8.43 -7.75
CA GLU A 9 -10.47 8.90 -8.95
C GLU A 9 -9.91 8.21 -10.20
N ARG A 10 -8.58 8.19 -10.33
CA ARG A 10 -7.89 7.54 -11.45
C ARG A 10 -8.12 6.03 -11.50
N ALA A 11 -8.25 5.36 -10.35
CA ALA A 11 -8.57 3.93 -10.29
C ALA A 11 -9.99 3.65 -10.79
N LEU A 12 -10.97 4.48 -10.41
CA LEU A 12 -12.35 4.38 -10.89
C LEU A 12 -12.47 4.67 -12.39
N GLU A 13 -11.84 5.74 -12.87
CA GLU A 13 -11.80 6.10 -14.30
C GLU A 13 -11.15 5.01 -15.16
N ALA A 14 -10.12 4.34 -14.64
CA ALA A 14 -9.45 3.23 -15.32
C ALA A 14 -10.28 1.92 -15.31
N GLY A 15 -11.37 1.86 -14.53
CA GLY A 15 -12.15 0.64 -14.35
C GLY A 15 -11.38 -0.47 -13.62
N ASP A 16 -10.44 -0.11 -12.74
CA ASP A 16 -9.70 -1.08 -11.94
C ASP A 16 -10.67 -1.85 -11.02
N ARG A 17 -10.47 -3.16 -10.88
CA ARG A 17 -11.28 -4.02 -9.98
C ARG A 17 -10.73 -4.06 -8.55
N VAL A 18 -9.47 -3.67 -8.40
CA VAL A 18 -8.72 -3.71 -7.15
C VAL A 18 -7.92 -2.43 -7.05
N HIS A 19 -7.95 -1.82 -5.88
CA HIS A 19 -7.13 -0.67 -5.51
C HIS A 19 -6.47 -0.94 -4.15
N GLY A 20 -5.77 0.01 -3.55
CA GLY A 20 -5.15 -0.22 -2.24
C GLY A 20 -4.08 0.79 -1.88
N ALA A 21 -3.32 0.46 -0.85
CA ALA A 21 -2.25 1.32 -0.31
C ALA A 21 -0.92 0.58 -0.28
N THR A 22 0.17 1.35 -0.27
CA THR A 22 1.55 0.84 -0.25
C THR A 22 2.36 1.64 0.77
N VAL A 23 3.06 0.95 1.66
CA VAL A 23 4.09 1.55 2.50
C VAL A 23 5.44 1.26 1.87
N HIS A 24 6.25 2.29 1.65
CA HIS A 24 7.57 2.16 1.04
C HIS A 24 8.57 3.13 1.67
N PHE A 25 9.85 2.86 1.48
CA PHE A 25 10.90 3.82 1.82
C PHE A 25 10.91 4.98 0.81
N VAL A 26 11.21 6.19 1.28
CA VAL A 26 11.33 7.35 0.40
C VAL A 26 12.63 7.27 -0.42
N SER A 27 12.53 7.57 -1.72
CA SER A 27 13.67 7.70 -2.64
C SER A 27 13.62 9.07 -3.33
N ALA A 28 14.50 9.33 -4.30
CA ALA A 28 14.50 10.58 -5.06
C ALA A 28 13.29 10.71 -6.02
N GLY A 29 12.70 9.58 -6.43
CA GLY A 29 11.51 9.53 -7.27
C GLY A 29 10.22 9.58 -6.45
N VAL A 30 9.11 9.97 -7.09
CA VAL A 30 7.79 10.03 -6.47
C VAL A 30 7.22 8.60 -6.41
N ASP A 31 6.98 8.10 -5.20
CA ASP A 31 6.39 6.78 -4.94
C ASP A 31 7.18 5.60 -5.55
N GLU A 32 8.51 5.73 -5.70
CA GLU A 32 9.38 4.77 -6.40
C GLU A 32 10.29 3.93 -5.49
N GLY A 33 10.33 4.23 -4.19
CA GLY A 33 11.27 3.55 -3.30
C GLY A 33 10.87 2.12 -2.92
N PRO A 34 11.77 1.38 -2.24
CA PRO A 34 11.56 -0.02 -1.90
C PRO A 34 10.29 -0.23 -1.07
N ILE A 35 9.39 -1.08 -1.57
CA ILE A 35 8.11 -1.39 -0.93
C ILE A 35 8.33 -2.28 0.29
N ILE A 36 7.77 -1.87 1.44
CA ILE A 36 7.76 -2.63 2.69
C ILE A 36 6.57 -3.60 2.68
N CYS A 37 5.36 -3.09 2.49
CA CYS A 37 4.15 -3.89 2.37
C CYS A 37 3.07 -3.17 1.57
N GLN A 38 2.09 -3.94 1.11
CA GLN A 38 0.93 -3.44 0.38
C GLN A 38 -0.35 -4.03 0.94
N SER A 39 -1.44 -3.29 0.76
CA SER A 39 -2.79 -3.80 0.93
C SER A 39 -3.57 -3.65 -0.36
N GLU A 40 -4.61 -4.46 -0.50
CA GLU A 40 -5.58 -4.33 -1.58
C GLU A 40 -6.98 -4.14 -0.98
N VAL A 41 -7.89 -3.54 -1.76
CA VAL A 41 -9.32 -3.42 -1.50
C VAL A 41 -10.09 -3.62 -2.81
N PRO A 42 -11.28 -4.23 -2.78
CA PRO A 42 -12.12 -4.30 -3.97
C PRO A 42 -12.58 -2.89 -4.38
N VAL A 43 -12.67 -2.65 -5.68
CA VAL A 43 -13.38 -1.51 -6.25
C VAL A 43 -14.77 -1.99 -6.65
N LEU A 44 -15.80 -1.39 -6.08
CA LEU A 44 -17.19 -1.77 -6.33
C LEU A 44 -17.73 -0.97 -7.53
N PRO A 45 -18.65 -1.53 -8.33
CA PRO A 45 -19.21 -0.84 -9.50
C PRO A 45 -19.90 0.49 -9.19
N THR A 46 -20.33 0.69 -7.94
CA THR A 46 -21.05 1.89 -7.48
C THR A 46 -20.19 2.80 -6.62
N ASP A 47 -18.90 2.52 -6.49
CA ASP A 47 -18.02 3.35 -5.66
C ASP A 47 -17.92 4.77 -6.20
N THR A 48 -18.10 5.72 -5.29
CA THR A 48 -17.57 7.07 -5.43
C THR A 48 -16.09 7.11 -5.00
N PRO A 49 -15.31 8.13 -5.43
CA PRO A 49 -13.93 8.28 -4.98
C PRO A 49 -13.78 8.32 -3.46
N SER A 50 -14.73 8.93 -2.74
CA SER A 50 -14.71 9.02 -1.28
C SER A 50 -15.00 7.68 -0.59
N GLU A 51 -15.89 6.85 -1.14
CA GLU A 51 -16.15 5.50 -0.62
C GLU A 51 -14.95 4.58 -0.82
N LEU A 52 -14.32 4.65 -2.01
CA LEU A 52 -13.08 3.92 -2.28
C LEU A 52 -11.95 4.40 -1.35
N ALA A 53 -11.79 5.71 -1.19
CA ALA A 53 -10.80 6.30 -0.29
C ALA A 53 -11.00 5.84 1.17
N ALA A 54 -12.25 5.85 1.66
CA ALA A 54 -12.57 5.41 3.01
C ALA A 54 -12.26 3.91 3.22
N ARG A 55 -12.39 3.09 2.17
CA ARG A 55 -12.01 1.66 2.21
C ARG A 55 -10.49 1.49 2.25
N VAL A 56 -9.76 2.23 1.42
CA VAL A 56 -8.28 2.24 1.42
C VAL A 56 -7.73 2.74 2.76
N LEU A 57 -8.29 3.81 3.33
CA LEU A 57 -7.85 4.37 4.62
C LEU A 57 -7.92 3.34 5.76
N LYS A 58 -8.92 2.44 5.74
CA LYS A 58 -9.01 1.35 6.72
C LYS A 58 -7.83 0.39 6.63
N THR A 59 -7.32 0.09 5.44
CA THR A 59 -6.16 -0.78 5.28
C THR A 59 -4.86 -0.04 5.57
N GLU A 60 -4.77 1.26 5.29
CA GLU A 60 -3.64 2.11 5.70
C GLU A 60 -3.43 2.08 7.22
N HIS A 61 -4.52 2.18 8.00
CA HIS A 61 -4.48 2.06 9.46
C HIS A 61 -4.00 0.67 9.96
N GLN A 62 -3.92 -0.33 9.09
CA GLN A 62 -3.39 -1.66 9.41
C GLN A 62 -1.94 -1.80 8.97
N ILE A 63 -1.65 -1.51 7.69
CA ILE A 63 -0.32 -1.78 7.12
C ILE A 63 0.73 -0.76 7.56
N TYR A 64 0.33 0.47 7.88
CA TYR A 64 1.29 1.49 8.29
C TYR A 64 1.88 1.22 9.68
N PRO A 65 1.07 0.93 10.73
CA PRO A 65 1.62 0.49 12.01
C PRO A 65 2.46 -0.78 11.92
N LEU A 66 2.06 -1.77 11.10
CA LEU A 66 2.81 -3.02 10.91
C LEU A 66 4.20 -2.76 10.31
N ALA A 67 4.30 -1.90 9.29
CA ALA A 67 5.58 -1.51 8.71
C ALA A 67 6.48 -0.78 9.72
N VAL A 68 5.90 0.10 10.54
CA VAL A 68 6.61 0.79 11.62
C VAL A 68 7.11 -0.22 12.66
N GLU A 69 6.29 -1.19 13.04
CA GLU A 69 6.66 -2.26 13.97
C GLU A 69 7.88 -3.05 13.46
N TRP A 70 7.85 -3.52 12.22
CA TRP A 70 9.00 -4.22 11.62
C TRP A 70 10.25 -3.33 11.58
N PHE A 71 10.10 -2.03 11.32
CA PHE A 71 11.21 -1.09 11.30
C PHE A 71 11.84 -0.92 12.69
N ILE A 72 11.05 -0.68 13.74
CA ILE A 72 11.56 -0.50 15.11
C ILE A 72 12.17 -1.79 15.69
N GLN A 73 11.69 -2.95 15.23
CA GLN A 73 12.24 -4.26 15.61
C GLN A 73 13.52 -4.60 14.83
N GLY A 74 13.96 -3.76 13.88
CA GLY A 74 15.14 -4.01 13.06
C GLY A 74 14.98 -5.19 12.09
N ARG A 75 13.74 -5.53 11.73
CA ARG A 75 13.39 -6.72 10.92
C ARG A 75 13.48 -6.48 9.41
N LEU A 76 13.59 -5.22 8.98
CA LEU A 76 13.58 -4.86 7.55
C LEU A 76 14.99 -4.91 6.97
N GLN A 77 15.20 -5.83 6.02
CA GLN A 77 16.43 -5.95 5.23
C GLN A 77 16.20 -5.41 3.82
N ILE A 78 17.02 -4.45 3.38
CA ILE A 78 16.92 -3.84 2.05
C ILE A 78 18.06 -4.37 1.17
N THR A 79 17.71 -5.00 0.05
CA THR A 79 18.66 -5.44 -0.98
C THR A 79 18.24 -4.92 -2.34
N GLY A 80 18.97 -3.94 -2.88
CA GLY A 80 18.55 -3.23 -4.09
C GLY A 80 17.21 -2.52 -3.86
N ASN A 81 16.22 -2.75 -4.73
CA ASN A 81 14.87 -2.17 -4.59
C ASN A 81 13.85 -3.11 -3.91
N ARG A 82 14.32 -4.02 -3.05
CA ARG A 82 13.46 -5.01 -2.36
C ARG A 82 13.67 -4.96 -0.86
N VAL A 83 12.57 -4.99 -0.12
CA VAL A 83 12.55 -5.14 1.34
C VAL A 83 12.12 -6.56 1.69
N ARG A 84 12.82 -7.20 2.62
CA ARG A 84 12.42 -8.47 3.24
C ARG A 84 12.23 -8.26 4.74
N VAL A 85 11.24 -8.93 5.32
CA VAL A 85 11.05 -9.01 6.78
C VAL A 85 11.73 -10.28 7.31
N ASP A 86 12.49 -10.16 8.40
CA ASP A 86 13.15 -11.28 9.08
C ASP A 86 12.65 -11.38 10.55
N PRO A 87 12.10 -12.52 11.01
CA PRO A 87 11.76 -13.70 10.24
C PRO A 87 10.69 -13.40 9.16
N PRO A 88 10.60 -14.24 8.10
CA PRO A 88 9.64 -14.04 7.01
C PRO A 88 8.20 -13.88 7.48
N GLU A 89 7.57 -12.82 7.00
CA GLU A 89 6.16 -12.48 7.27
C GLU A 89 5.49 -11.99 5.98
N LEU A 90 4.17 -12.12 5.89
CA LEU A 90 3.41 -11.75 4.70
C LEU A 90 3.47 -10.22 4.50
N GLN A 91 4.04 -9.77 3.38
CA GLN A 91 4.13 -8.34 3.02
C GLN A 91 2.99 -7.87 2.11
N TYR A 92 2.03 -8.76 1.80
CA TYR A 92 0.82 -8.48 1.05
C TYR A 92 -0.39 -8.73 1.94
N ILE A 93 -1.02 -7.69 2.45
CA ILE A 93 -2.09 -7.80 3.45
C ILE A 93 -3.45 -7.65 2.75
N PRO A 94 -4.23 -8.74 2.59
CA PRO A 94 -5.52 -8.65 1.93
C PRO A 94 -6.52 -7.85 2.78
N PHE A 95 -7.50 -7.23 2.11
CA PHE A 95 -8.66 -6.67 2.79
C PHE A 95 -9.37 -7.77 3.59
N PRO A 96 -9.73 -7.52 4.87
CA PRO A 96 -10.51 -8.46 5.67
C PRO A 96 -11.93 -8.67 5.14
#